data_AF-E4YCG0-F1
#
_entry.id   AF-E4YCG0-F1
#
_cell.length_a   1.000
_cell.length_b   1.000
_cell.length_c   1.000
_cell.angle_alpha   90.00
_cell.angle_beta   90.00
_cell.angle_gamma   90.00
#
_symmetry.space_group_name_H-M   'P 1'
#
loop_
_entity.id
_entity.type
_entity.pdbx_description
1 polymer ?
#
loop_
_entity_poly.entity_id
_entity_poly.type
_entity_poly.pdbx_seq_one_letter_code
_entity_poly.pdbx_strand_id
1 'polypeptide(L)'
;MKITRKRVSYLYFIVRLIKDISRTHPDPMCPPGHALLPEAQRRETLEKLQAAIADYEAQLATLPVRQCDSLAYKHRKENLEREIYELDEAIKTFSKRKVYVQQ
;
A
#
# COMPACT_ATOMS: atom_id res chain seq x y z
N MET A 1 -7.62 -7.31 -28.94
CA MET A 1 -7.69 -8.01 -27.63
C MET A 1 -7.55 -6.97 -26.54
N LYS A 2 -8.61 -6.72 -25.73
CA LYS A 2 -8.66 -5.61 -24.77
C LYS A 2 -7.87 -5.97 -23.53
N ILE A 3 -6.69 -5.36 -23.35
CA ILE A 3 -5.90 -5.50 -22.11
C ILE A 3 -6.54 -4.60 -21.07
N THR A 4 -7.45 -5.15 -20.27
CA THR A 4 -8.02 -4.48 -19.11
C THR A 4 -6.96 -4.42 -18.01
N ARG A 5 -6.24 -3.29 -17.92
CA ARG A 5 -5.37 -3.00 -16.77
C ARG A 5 -6.26 -2.87 -15.53
N LYS A 6 -6.30 -3.92 -14.71
CA LYS A 6 -6.83 -3.85 -13.34
C LYS A 6 -5.94 -2.88 -12.55
N ARG A 7 -6.27 -1.59 -12.56
CA ARG A 7 -5.81 -0.65 -11.53
C ARG A 7 -6.59 -1.00 -10.26
N VAL A 8 -6.10 -1.96 -9.50
CA VAL A 8 -6.53 -2.12 -8.10
C VAL A 8 -5.70 -1.10 -7.34
N SER A 9 -6.30 0.04 -6.96
CA SER A 9 -5.57 1.01 -6.14
C SER A 9 -5.23 0.33 -4.81
N TYR A 10 -4.02 0.54 -4.29
CA TYR A 10 -3.62 -0.01 -2.99
C TYR A 10 -4.53 0.49 -1.86
N LEU A 11 -5.10 1.69 -2.02
CA LEU A 11 -6.18 2.21 -1.18
C LEU A 11 -7.41 1.27 -1.14
N TYR A 12 -7.79 0.67 -2.27
CA TYR A 12 -8.85 -0.34 -2.33
C TYR A 12 -8.50 -1.61 -1.57
N PHE A 13 -7.22 -1.99 -1.55
CA PHE A 13 -6.75 -3.17 -0.80
C PHE A 13 -6.72 -2.91 0.70
N ILE A 14 -6.23 -1.74 1.13
CA ILE A 14 -6.30 -1.30 2.53
C ILE A 14 -7.76 -1.28 2.98
N VAL A 15 -8.65 -0.58 2.25
CA VAL A 15 -10.09 -0.51 2.53
C VAL A 15 -10.77 -1.89 2.56
N ARG A 16 -10.31 -2.84 1.75
CA ARG A 16 -10.82 -4.22 1.76
C ARG A 16 -10.32 -5.02 2.95
N LEU A 17 -9.06 -4.84 3.37
CA LEU A 17 -8.48 -5.50 4.54
C LEU A 17 -9.18 -5.07 5.84
N ILE A 18 -9.64 -3.81 5.92
CA ILE A 18 -10.45 -3.28 7.02
C ILE A 18 -11.71 -4.12 7.28
N LYS A 19 -12.34 -4.62 6.21
CA LYS A 19 -13.66 -5.26 6.26
C LYS A 19 -13.67 -6.63 6.95
N ASP A 20 -12.51 -7.28 7.08
CA ASP A 20 -12.38 -8.65 7.62
C ASP A 20 -11.95 -8.70 9.10
N ILE A 21 -11.87 -7.55 9.79
CA ILE A 21 -11.48 -7.48 11.20
C ILE A 21 -12.63 -7.95 12.09
N SER A 22 -12.63 -9.24 12.41
CA SER A 22 -13.58 -9.87 13.31
C SER A 22 -13.10 -9.82 14.78
N ARG A 23 -13.85 -9.08 15.60
CA ARG A 23 -14.07 -9.22 17.05
C ARG A 23 -12.88 -9.78 17.88
N THR A 24 -11.97 -8.91 18.30
CA THR A 24 -11.12 -9.19 19.46
C THR A 24 -11.09 -7.98 20.39
N HIS A 25 -11.45 -8.22 21.66
CA HIS A 25 -11.48 -7.35 22.84
C HIS A 25 -11.29 -5.83 22.64
N PRO A 26 -12.28 -4.99 23.03
CA PRO A 26 -12.16 -3.55 22.91
C PRO A 26 -11.02 -3.04 23.81
N ASP A 27 -9.92 -2.61 23.19
CA ASP A 27 -8.89 -1.83 23.88
C ASP A 27 -9.55 -0.53 24.36
N PRO A 28 -9.47 -0.14 25.64
CA PRO A 28 -10.14 1.05 26.17
C PRO A 28 -9.64 2.37 25.53
N MET A 29 -8.51 2.36 24.82
CA MET A 29 -8.02 3.47 23.99
C MET A 29 -8.48 3.41 22.52
N CYS A 30 -9.24 2.39 22.12
CA CYS A 30 -9.71 2.26 20.74
C CYS A 30 -10.79 3.32 20.46
N PRO A 31 -10.57 4.22 19.48
CA PRO A 31 -11.60 5.19 19.13
C PRO A 31 -12.86 4.48 18.62
N PRO A 32 -14.06 5.01 18.89
CA PRO A 32 -15.31 4.43 18.42
C PRO A 32 -15.31 4.31 16.89
N GLY A 33 -15.80 3.18 16.38
CA GLY A 33 -15.76 2.89 14.95
C GLY A 33 -14.38 2.50 14.42
N HIS A 34 -13.42 2.13 15.28
CA HIS A 34 -12.15 1.53 14.86
C HIS A 34 -11.97 0.15 15.50
N ALA A 35 -11.16 -0.70 14.86
CA ALA A 35 -10.78 -2.01 15.37
C ALA A 35 -9.25 -2.20 15.32
N LEU A 36 -8.71 -2.96 16.27
CA LEU A 36 -7.28 -3.31 16.30
C LEU A 36 -6.98 -4.34 15.19
N LEU A 37 -5.96 -4.07 14.38
CA LEU A 37 -5.48 -5.01 13.37
C LEU A 37 -4.71 -6.17 14.04
N PRO A 38 -5.13 -7.43 13.86
CA PRO A 38 -4.40 -8.59 14.37
C PRO A 38 -2.97 -8.65 13.83
N GLU A 39 -2.04 -9.14 14.66
CA GLU A 39 -0.63 -9.19 14.29
C GLU A 39 -0.36 -10.04 13.04
N ALA A 40 -1.09 -11.14 12.85
CA ALA A 40 -0.98 -11.97 11.65
C ALA A 40 -1.33 -11.18 10.37
N GLN A 41 -2.47 -10.48 10.38
CA GLN A 41 -2.90 -9.64 9.25
C GLN A 41 -1.95 -8.44 9.04
N ARG A 42 -1.43 -7.85 10.11
CA ARG A 42 -0.42 -6.78 10.04
C ARG A 42 0.86 -7.25 9.33
N ARG A 43 1.37 -8.44 9.68
CA ARG A 43 2.56 -9.03 9.04
C ARG A 43 2.31 -9.34 7.56
N GLU A 44 1.18 -9.98 7.24
CA GLU A 44 0.79 -10.25 5.85
C GLU A 44 0.69 -8.95 5.03
N THR A 45 0.17 -7.88 5.63
CA THR A 45 0.10 -6.56 4.99
C THR A 45 1.48 -5.98 4.75
N LEU A 46 2.38 -6.06 5.72
CA LEU A 46 3.77 -5.60 5.58
C LEU A 46 4.50 -6.33 4.46
N GLU A 47 4.38 -7.65 4.39
CA GLU A 47 5.00 -8.45 3.32
C GLU A 47 4.48 -8.02 1.94
N LYS A 48 3.18 -7.80 1.80
CA LYS A 48 2.57 -7.33 0.55
C LYS A 48 3.02 -5.91 0.17
N LEU A 49 3.13 -5.00 1.14
CA LEU A 49 3.62 -3.64 0.90
C LEU A 49 5.08 -3.65 0.44
N GLN A 50 5.92 -4.47 1.07
CA GLN A 50 7.33 -4.63 0.68
C GLN A 50 7.47 -5.23 -0.72
N ALA A 51 6.69 -6.26 -1.04
CA ALA A 51 6.66 -6.83 -2.38
C ALA A 51 6.24 -5.80 -3.45
N ALA A 52 5.26 -4.95 -3.12
CA ALA A 52 4.80 -3.89 -4.00
C ALA A 52 5.89 -2.85 -4.29
N ILE A 53 6.62 -2.42 -3.25
CA ILE A 53 7.74 -1.49 -3.41
C ILE A 53 8.79 -2.10 -4.34
N ALA A 54 9.19 -3.35 -4.12
CA ALA A 54 10.16 -4.03 -4.98
C ALA A 54 9.70 -4.10 -6.45
N ASP A 55 8.41 -4.36 -6.69
CA ASP A 55 7.83 -4.35 -8.04
C ASP A 55 7.85 -2.96 -8.69
N TYR A 56 7.61 -1.89 -7.92
CA TYR A 56 7.67 -0.52 -8.44
C TYR A 56 9.12 -0.06 -8.66
N GLU A 57 10.05 -0.42 -7.79
CA GLU A 57 11.49 -0.18 -7.98
C GLU A 57 12.02 -0.89 -9.22
N ALA A 58 11.63 -2.14 -9.46
CA ALA A 58 11.97 -2.87 -10.68
C ALA A 58 11.41 -2.17 -11.94
N GLN A 59 10.19 -1.64 -11.87
CA GLN A 59 9.61 -0.84 -12.96
C GLN A 59 10.34 0.50 -13.16
N LEU A 60 10.82 1.12 -12.10
CA LEU A 60 11.61 2.35 -12.16
C LEU A 60 12.98 2.09 -12.80
N ALA A 61 13.65 1.00 -12.40
CA ALA A 61 14.95 0.59 -12.91
C ALA A 61 14.92 0.18 -14.39
N THR A 62 13.77 -0.29 -14.88
CA THR A 62 13.56 -0.66 -16.30
C THR A 62 13.12 0.51 -17.16
N LEU A 63 12.97 1.73 -16.61
CA LEU A 63 12.64 2.90 -17.43
C LEU A 63 13.78 3.21 -18.41
N PRO A 64 13.45 3.47 -19.69
CA PRO A 64 14.47 3.64 -20.70
C PRO A 64 15.09 5.03 -20.62
N VAL A 65 16.37 5.08 -20.25
CA VAL A 65 17.12 6.32 -19.98
C VAL A 65 17.17 7.27 -21.19
N ARG A 66 17.14 6.72 -22.41
CA ARG A 66 17.23 7.50 -23.66
C ARG A 66 16.04 8.44 -23.88
N GLN A 67 14.90 8.22 -23.24
CA GLN A 67 13.70 9.07 -23.39
C GLN A 67 13.46 9.99 -22.18
N CYS A 68 14.47 10.28 -21.37
CA CYS A 68 14.33 11.01 -20.10
C CYS A 68 13.72 12.43 -20.22
N ASP A 69 13.86 13.07 -21.37
CA ASP A 69 13.36 14.43 -21.60
C ASP A 69 11.87 14.47 -21.95
N SER A 70 11.30 13.33 -22.36
CA SER A 70 9.88 13.24 -22.71
C SER A 70 9.00 13.48 -21.49
N LEU A 71 7.95 14.29 -21.64
CA LEU A 71 6.93 14.47 -20.61
C LEU A 71 6.32 13.13 -20.16
N ALA A 72 6.06 12.21 -21.10
CA ALA A 72 5.52 10.89 -20.77
C ALA A 72 6.47 10.08 -19.87
N TYR A 73 7.78 10.19 -20.07
CA TYR A 73 8.78 9.58 -19.20
C TYR A 73 8.74 10.19 -17.81
N LYS A 74 8.79 11.53 -17.71
CA LYS A 74 8.78 12.27 -16.44
C LYS A 74 7.55 11.94 -15.60
N HIS A 75 6.35 11.97 -16.22
CA HIS A 75 5.12 11.61 -15.54
C HIS A 75 5.11 10.14 -15.09
N ARG A 76 5.63 9.22 -15.91
CA ARG A 76 5.68 7.80 -15.52
C ARG A 76 6.62 7.58 -14.34
N LYS A 77 7.80 8.22 -14.37
CA LYS A 77 8.78 8.18 -13.29
C LYS A 77 8.19 8.75 -12.00
N GLU A 78 7.64 9.96 -12.06
CA GLU A 78 7.03 10.64 -10.89
C GLU A 78 5.88 9.82 -10.29
N ASN A 79 5.04 9.20 -11.14
CA ASN A 79 3.99 8.32 -10.63
C ASN A 79 4.56 7.12 -9.87
N LEU A 80 5.61 6.46 -10.39
CA LEU A 80 6.23 5.33 -9.69
C LEU A 80 6.86 5.77 -8.35
N GLU A 81 7.58 6.89 -8.35
CA GLU A 81 8.18 7.46 -7.14
C GLU A 81 7.13 7.84 -6.08
N ARG A 82 5.99 8.41 -6.51
CA ARG A 82 4.87 8.73 -5.60
C ARG A 82 4.26 7.48 -4.99
N GLU A 83 4.00 6.44 -5.78
CA GLU A 83 3.41 5.19 -5.26
C GLU A 83 4.38 4.50 -4.29
N ILE A 84 5.69 4.51 -4.58
CA ILE A 84 6.72 4.01 -3.65
C ILE A 84 6.67 4.79 -2.32
N TYR A 85 6.62 6.12 -2.39
CA TYR A 85 6.53 6.98 -1.19
C TYR A 85 5.28 6.68 -0.34
N GLU A 86 4.11 6.54 -0.98
CA GLU A 86 2.85 6.22 -0.29
C GLU A 86 2.91 4.85 0.40
N LEU A 87 3.51 3.86 -0.25
CA LEU A 87 3.72 2.53 0.34
C LEU A 87 4.69 2.56 1.51
N ASP A 88 5.74 3.37 1.44
CA ASP A 88 6.72 3.51 2.51
C ASP A 88 6.10 4.14 3.77
N GLU A 89 5.25 5.16 3.58
CA GLU A 89 4.45 5.74 4.68
C GLU A 89 3.45 4.74 5.27
N ALA A 90 2.85 3.90 4.43
CA ALA A 90 2.01 2.80 4.90
C ALA A 90 2.84 1.80 5.73
N ILE A 91 4.02 1.37 5.27
CA ILE A 91 4.92 0.48 6.02
C ILE A 91 5.29 1.08 7.37
N LYS A 92 5.63 2.37 7.43
CA LYS A 92 5.91 3.05 8.71
C LYS A 92 4.71 2.96 9.66
N THR A 93 3.49 3.09 9.15
CA THR A 93 2.27 2.95 9.95
C THR A 93 2.06 1.50 10.41
N PHE A 94 2.19 0.52 9.52
CA PHE A 94 2.02 -0.91 9.83
C PHE A 94 3.19 -1.53 10.62
N SER A 95 4.34 -0.85 10.68
CA SER A 95 5.48 -1.24 11.51
C SER A 95 5.22 -1.03 13.01
N LYS A 96 4.23 -0.19 13.37
CA LYS A 96 3.83 0.04 14.76
C LYS A 96 3.22 -1.23 15.35
N ARG A 97 3.49 -1.49 16.64
CA ARG A 97 2.98 -2.67 17.36
C ARG A 97 1.45 -2.73 17.40
N LYS A 98 0.77 -1.59 17.45
CA LYS A 98 -0.70 -1.49 17.43
C LYS A 98 -1.12 -0.56 16.30
N VAL A 99 -2.00 -1.06 15.44
CA VAL A 99 -2.59 -0.31 14.33
C VAL A 99 -4.09 -0.40 14.45
N TYR A 100 -4.76 0.74 14.54
CA TYR A 100 -6.21 0.83 14.55
C TYR A 100 -6.69 1.18 13.16
N VAL A 101 -7.77 0.53 12.76
CA VAL A 101 -8.32 0.62 11.41
C VAL A 101 -9.78 1.02 11.54
N GLN A 102 -10.18 2.09 10.86
CA GLN A 102 -11.55 2.60 10.90
C GLN A 102 -12.50 1.61 10.21
N GLN A 103 -13.54 1.16 10.90
CA GLN A 103 -14.62 0.29 10.40
C GLN A 103 -15.64 1.07 9.56
#